data_AF-A0A087UHC4-F1
#
_entry.id   AF-A0A087UHC4-F1
#
_cell.length_a   1.000
_cell.length_b   1.000
_cell.length_c   1.000
_cell.angle_alpha   90.00
_cell.angle_beta   90.00
_cell.angle_gamma   90.00
#
_symmetry.space_group_name_H-M   'P 1'
#
loop_
_entity.id
_entity.type
_entity.pdbx_description
1 polymer ?
#
loop_
_entity_poly.entity_id
_entity_poly.type
_entity_poly.pdbx_seq_one_letter_code
_entity_poly.pdbx_strand_id
1 'polypeptide(L)'
;MIREWRKQEDQLQKLDKSKHTLRGPTARWPELEVEVKEWITRHRQNGLSVSTKMIIYEAKRIAVEKGIQDFTESPSWCYRFMKRSGLFMRTKTRIAQKMPKEYESKILSFHKFVIDARKKNNFEMSQIGNMDNLTCC
;
A
#
# COMPACT_ATOMS: atom_id res chain seq x y z
N MET A 1 -5.16 -34.42 -25.92
CA MET A 1 -6.29 -33.50 -26.20
C MET A 1 -7.53 -33.77 -25.35
N ILE A 2 -8.22 -34.93 -25.41
CA ILE A 2 -9.40 -35.19 -24.53
C ILE A 2 -9.01 -35.57 -23.08
N ARG A 3 -7.94 -36.36 -22.89
CA ARG A 3 -7.49 -36.81 -21.56
C ARG A 3 -7.05 -35.67 -20.65
N GLU A 4 -6.41 -34.64 -21.19
CA GLU A 4 -5.97 -33.47 -20.42
C GLU A 4 -7.15 -32.57 -20.04
N TRP A 5 -8.14 -32.43 -20.93
CA TRP A 5 -9.37 -31.69 -20.64
C TRP A 5 -10.14 -32.33 -19.48
N ARG A 6 -10.31 -33.66 -19.48
CA ARG A 6 -10.94 -34.38 -18.36
C ARG A 6 -10.18 -34.22 -17.04
N LYS A 7 -8.85 -34.13 -17.08
CA LYS A 7 -8.04 -33.83 -15.87
C LYS A 7 -8.24 -32.41 -15.35
N GLN A 8 -8.63 -31.47 -16.22
CA GLN A 8 -8.83 -30.06 -15.88
C GLN A 8 -10.31 -29.71 -15.66
N GLU A 9 -11.23 -30.64 -15.86
CA GLU A 9 -12.69 -30.43 -15.80
C GLU A 9 -13.13 -29.80 -14.47
N ASP A 10 -12.70 -30.38 -13.35
CA ASP A 10 -13.00 -29.86 -12.01
C ASP A 10 -12.48 -28.44 -11.78
N GLN A 11 -11.34 -28.10 -12.38
CA GLN A 11 -10.79 -26.75 -12.30
C GLN A 11 -11.59 -25.78 -13.17
N LEU A 12 -11.94 -26.19 -14.40
CA LEU A 12 -12.71 -25.38 -15.34
C LEU A 12 -14.11 -25.08 -14.82
N GLN A 13 -14.78 -26.04 -14.17
CA GLN A 13 -16.10 -25.83 -13.57
C GLN A 13 -16.10 -24.81 -12.42
N LYS A 14 -14.97 -24.64 -11.72
CA LYS A 14 -14.82 -23.69 -10.60
C LYS A 14 -14.45 -22.27 -11.04
N LEU A 15 -14.10 -22.06 -12.30
CA LEU A 15 -13.69 -20.74 -12.80
C LEU A 15 -14.90 -19.88 -13.12
N ASP A 16 -14.69 -18.57 -13.04
CA ASP A 16 -15.62 -17.61 -13.61
C ASP A 16 -15.75 -17.84 -15.13
N LYS A 17 -16.98 -17.74 -15.65
CA LYS A 17 -17.32 -17.93 -17.06
C LYS A 17 -16.59 -16.94 -17.98
N SER A 18 -16.17 -15.78 -17.44
CA SER A 18 -15.38 -14.78 -18.18
C SER A 18 -13.91 -15.18 -18.39
N LYS A 19 -13.42 -16.21 -17.69
CA LYS A 19 -12.01 -16.57 -17.66
C LYS A 19 -11.66 -17.57 -18.76
N HIS A 20 -11.20 -17.04 -19.89
CA HIS A 20 -10.85 -17.83 -21.08
C HIS A 20 -9.51 -18.56 -21.01
N THR A 21 -8.65 -18.25 -20.03
CA THR A 21 -7.37 -18.95 -19.86
C THR A 21 -7.01 -19.17 -18.39
N LEU A 22 -6.42 -20.34 -18.11
CA LEU A 22 -5.86 -20.70 -16.80
C LEU A 22 -4.45 -20.15 -16.57
N ARG A 23 -3.95 -19.27 -17.45
CA ARG A 23 -2.63 -18.67 -17.31
C ARG A 23 -2.66 -17.62 -16.21
N GLY A 24 -2.21 -18.01 -15.01
CA GLY A 24 -1.86 -17.08 -13.96
C GLY A 24 -0.49 -16.42 -14.22
N PRO A 25 -0.23 -15.23 -13.67
CA PRO A 25 1.10 -14.62 -13.76
C PRO A 25 2.07 -15.40 -12.87
N THR A 26 2.67 -16.48 -13.39
CA THR A 26 3.74 -17.21 -12.70
C THR A 26 5.02 -16.38 -12.70
N ALA A 27 5.65 -16.26 -11.54
CA ALA A 27 6.96 -15.65 -11.43
C ALA A 27 8.01 -16.52 -12.13
N ARG A 28 8.89 -15.91 -12.93
CA ARG A 28 10.04 -16.62 -13.52
C ARG A 28 11.07 -16.98 -12.45
N TRP A 29 11.19 -16.15 -11.42
CA TRP A 29 12.12 -16.32 -10.29
C TRP A 29 11.35 -16.23 -8.96
N PRO A 30 10.56 -17.25 -8.58
CA PRO A 30 9.71 -17.19 -7.40
C PRO A 30 10.53 -17.02 -6.11
N GLU A 31 11.66 -17.71 -5.97
CA GLU A 31 12.53 -17.63 -4.79
C GLU A 31 13.14 -16.24 -4.60
N LEU A 32 13.53 -15.58 -5.71
CA LEU A 32 14.02 -14.20 -5.69
C LEU A 32 12.91 -13.23 -5.26
N GLU A 33 11.69 -13.41 -5.78
CA GLU A 33 10.56 -12.55 -5.45
C GLU A 33 10.15 -12.65 -3.96
N VAL A 34 10.30 -13.82 -3.34
CA VAL A 34 10.06 -14.01 -1.90
C VAL A 34 11.01 -13.16 -1.07
N GLU A 35 12.32 -13.24 -1.33
CA GLU A 35 13.31 -12.50 -0.53
C GLU A 35 13.23 -10.99 -0.74
N VAL A 36 13.03 -10.55 -1.99
CA VAL A 36 12.83 -9.13 -2.29
C VAL A 36 11.58 -8.61 -1.56
N LYS A 37 10.50 -9.41 -1.48
CA LYS A 37 9.28 -9.04 -0.76
C LYS A 37 9.51 -8.93 0.76
N GLU A 38 10.27 -9.85 1.35
CA GLU A 38 10.66 -9.78 2.75
C GLU A 38 11.49 -8.54 3.06
N TRP A 39 12.46 -8.23 2.20
CA TRP A 39 13.27 -7.03 2.33
C TRP A 39 12.44 -5.74 2.25
N ILE A 40 11.49 -5.67 1.30
CA ILE A 40 10.55 -4.53 1.18
C ILE A 40 9.72 -4.39 2.46
N THR A 41 9.23 -5.51 3.00
CA THR A 41 8.39 -5.52 4.21
C THR A 41 9.17 -5.00 5.41
N ARG A 42 10.41 -5.47 5.59
CA ARG A 42 11.33 -5.02 6.65
C ARG A 42 11.63 -3.52 6.55
N HIS A 43 11.95 -3.03 5.35
CA HIS A 43 12.18 -1.59 5.14
C HIS A 43 10.94 -0.75 5.48
N ARG A 44 9.75 -1.22 5.08
CA ARG A 44 8.49 -0.53 5.36
C ARG A 44 8.14 -0.53 6.84
N GLN A 45 8.41 -1.62 7.57
CA GLN A 45 8.23 -1.69 9.02
C GLN A 45 9.13 -0.68 9.75
N ASN A 46 10.33 -0.44 9.22
CA ASN A 46 11.26 0.57 9.73
C ASN A 46 10.92 2.01 9.27
N GLY A 47 9.79 2.22 8.59
CA GLY A 47 9.36 3.54 8.11
C GLY A 47 10.17 4.08 6.91
N LEU A 48 11.02 3.25 6.30
CA LEU A 48 11.82 3.65 5.14
C LEU A 48 11.00 3.53 3.85
N SER A 49 11.05 4.57 3.02
CA SER A 49 10.45 4.55 1.69
C SER A 49 11.30 3.73 0.72
N VAL A 50 10.68 2.77 0.05
CA VAL A 50 11.36 1.94 -0.95
C VAL A 50 10.99 2.45 -2.35
N SER A 51 12.01 2.84 -3.13
CA SER A 51 11.83 3.24 -4.53
C SER A 51 11.94 2.05 -5.48
N THR A 52 11.37 2.15 -6.70
CA THR A 52 11.50 1.13 -7.75
C THR A 52 12.96 0.80 -8.05
N LYS A 53 13.84 1.81 -8.11
CA LYS A 53 15.28 1.59 -8.33
C LYS A 53 15.91 0.77 -7.21
N MET A 54 15.58 1.07 -5.95
CA MET A 54 16.08 0.29 -4.81
C MET A 54 15.64 -1.18 -4.89
N ILE A 55 14.39 -1.44 -5.30
CA ILE A 55 13.90 -2.82 -5.47
C ILE A 55 14.71 -3.55 -6.54
N ILE A 56 14.98 -2.89 -7.67
CA ILE A 56 15.75 -3.49 -8.77
C ILE A 56 17.19 -3.81 -8.32
N TYR A 57 17.86 -2.86 -7.65
CA TYR A 57 19.21 -3.07 -7.13
C TYR A 57 19.27 -4.18 -6.08
N GLU A 58 18.31 -4.21 -5.17
CA GLU A 58 18.22 -5.27 -4.15
C GLU A 58 18.02 -6.63 -4.81
N ALA A 59 17.13 -6.71 -5.79
CA ALA A 59 16.90 -7.94 -6.54
C ALA A 59 18.15 -8.41 -7.29
N LYS A 60 18.94 -7.49 -7.85
CA LYS A 60 20.22 -7.84 -8.47
C LYS A 60 21.22 -8.39 -7.45
N ARG A 61 21.31 -7.76 -6.27
CA ARG A 61 22.21 -8.23 -5.20
C ARG A 61 21.86 -9.66 -4.78
N ILE A 62 20.58 -9.92 -4.52
CA ILE A 62 20.09 -11.26 -4.13
C ILE A 62 20.29 -12.26 -5.28
N ALA A 63 20.06 -11.84 -6.54
CA ALA A 63 20.29 -12.71 -7.69
C ALA A 63 21.76 -13.15 -7.80
N VAL A 64 22.70 -12.23 -7.58
CA VAL A 64 24.14 -12.55 -7.55
C VAL A 64 24.48 -13.49 -6.39
N GLU A 65 23.95 -13.22 -5.20
CA GLU A 65 24.15 -14.06 -4.00
C GLU A 65 23.65 -15.49 -4.20
N LYS A 66 22.53 -15.66 -4.91
CA LYS A 66 21.96 -16.97 -5.26
C LYS A 66 22.53 -17.59 -6.54
N GLY A 67 23.48 -16.95 -7.21
CA GLY A 67 24.05 -17.45 -8.46
C GLY A 67 23.07 -17.45 -9.65
N ILE A 68 22.02 -16.63 -9.62
CA ILE A 68 21.07 -16.50 -10.73
C ILE A 68 21.68 -15.60 -11.82
N GLN A 69 22.29 -16.21 -12.83
CA GLN A 69 22.96 -15.48 -13.91
C GLN A 69 21.99 -14.82 -14.92
N ASP A 70 20.77 -15.36 -15.06
CA ASP A 70 19.79 -14.92 -16.05
C ASP A 70 18.92 -13.72 -15.60
N PHE A 71 19.15 -13.20 -14.40
CA PHE A 71 18.34 -12.10 -13.89
C PHE A 71 18.76 -10.78 -14.52
N THR A 72 17.89 -10.18 -15.33
CA THR A 72 18.09 -8.85 -15.88
C THR A 72 17.31 -7.81 -15.08
N GLU A 73 18.02 -6.77 -14.64
CA GLU A 73 17.44 -5.59 -14.00
C GLU A 73 16.50 -4.84 -14.96
N SER A 74 15.21 -5.15 -14.90
CA SER A 74 14.19 -4.54 -15.75
C SER A 74 13.12 -3.82 -14.92
N PRO A 75 12.79 -2.55 -15.24
CA PRO A 75 11.63 -1.87 -14.67
C PRO A 75 10.33 -2.65 -14.88
N SER A 76 10.18 -3.32 -16.02
CA SER A 76 9.02 -4.15 -16.33
C SER A 76 8.92 -5.37 -15.43
N TRP A 77 10.06 -6.01 -15.10
CA TRP A 77 10.09 -7.08 -14.10
C TRP A 77 9.60 -6.56 -12.75
N CYS A 78 10.16 -5.44 -12.28
CA CYS A 78 9.80 -4.85 -10.98
C CYS A 78 8.31 -4.54 -10.89
N TYR A 79 7.72 -3.93 -11.93
CA TYR A 79 6.28 -3.64 -11.95
C TYR A 79 5.43 -4.92 -11.89
N ARG A 80 5.78 -5.93 -12.68
CA ARG A 80 5.07 -7.22 -12.68
C ARG A 80 5.21 -7.97 -11.35
N PHE A 81 6.39 -7.95 -10.74
CA PHE A 81 6.65 -8.49 -9.40
C PHE A 81 5.78 -7.80 -8.35
N MET A 82 5.78 -6.46 -8.33
CA MET A 82 4.97 -5.69 -7.39
C MET A 82 3.48 -6.00 -7.55
N LYS A 83 2.98 -6.08 -8.79
CA LYS A 83 1.59 -6.44 -9.10
C LYS A 83 1.23 -7.85 -8.60
N ARG A 84 2.09 -8.85 -8.83
CA ARG A 84 1.90 -10.22 -8.30
C ARG A 84 1.90 -10.27 -6.77
N SER A 85 2.75 -9.47 -6.15
CA SER A 85 2.94 -9.46 -4.70
C SER A 85 1.93 -8.60 -3.94
N GLY A 86 1.01 -7.91 -4.64
CA GLY A 86 0.09 -6.95 -4.04
C GLY A 86 0.79 -5.71 -3.46
N LEU A 87 1.99 -5.40 -3.94
CA LEU A 87 2.78 -4.25 -3.50
C LEU A 87 2.45 -3.05 -4.36
N PHE A 88 2.20 -1.91 -3.71
CA PHE A 88 2.03 -0.62 -4.37
C PHE A 88 3.17 0.33 -3.99
N MET A 89 3.51 1.21 -4.93
CA MET A 89 4.36 2.36 -4.63
C MET A 89 3.56 3.30 -3.73
N ARG A 90 4.03 3.46 -2.48
CA ARG A 90 3.44 4.45 -1.58
C ARG A 90 4.11 5.78 -1.88
N THR A 91 3.37 6.71 -2.48
CA THR A 91 3.71 8.13 -2.38
C THR A 91 3.76 8.47 -0.89
N LYS A 92 4.78 9.21 -0.45
CA LYS A 92 4.80 9.71 0.93
C LYS A 92 3.50 10.48 1.15
N THR A 93 2.59 9.93 1.95
CA THR A 93 1.58 10.78 2.59
C THR A 93 2.37 11.72 3.49
N ARG A 94 2.18 13.03 3.34
CA ARG A 94 2.75 14.03 4.25
C ARG A 94 2.56 13.49 5.67
N ILE A 95 3.67 13.17 6.34
CA ILE A 95 3.64 12.68 7.71
C ILE A 95 2.86 13.74 8.48
N ALA A 96 1.68 13.38 8.96
CA ALA A 96 0.93 14.26 9.84
C ALA A 96 1.87 14.58 11.02
N GLN A 97 1.92 15.85 11.42
CA GLN A 97 2.75 16.25 12.56
C GLN A 97 2.39 15.37 13.75
N LYS A 98 3.40 14.85 14.46
CA LYS A 98 3.14 14.10 15.70
C LYS A 98 2.35 15.01 16.64
N MET A 99 1.22 14.52 17.11
CA MET A 99 0.38 15.30 18.02
C MET A 99 1.17 15.54 19.32
N PRO A 100 1.24 16.79 19.82
CA PRO A 100 1.85 17.08 21.11
C PRO A 100 1.19 16.27 22.23
N LYS A 101 1.95 15.94 23.29
CA LYS A 101 1.42 15.20 24.45
C LYS A 101 0.24 15.92 25.12
N GLU A 102 0.20 17.24 25.01
CA GLU A 102 -0.88 18.10 25.55
C GLU A 102 -2.08 18.27 24.62
N TYR A 103 -2.04 17.66 23.42
CA TYR A 103 -3.06 17.87 22.38
C TYR A 103 -4.46 17.51 22.87
N GLU A 104 -4.62 16.34 23.49
CA GLU A 104 -5.91 15.88 24.02
C GLU A 104 -6.45 16.82 25.09
N SER A 105 -5.60 17.25 26.03
CA SER A 105 -5.98 18.18 27.09
C SER A 105 -6.45 19.53 26.54
N LYS A 106 -5.78 20.05 25.50
CA LYS A 106 -6.13 21.33 24.85
C LYS A 106 -7.40 21.22 24.03
N ILE A 107 -7.63 20.09 23.35
CA ILE A 107 -8.88 19.84 22.62
C ILE A 107 -10.05 19.73 23.60
N LEU A 108 -9.89 19.02 24.70
CA LEU A 108 -10.92 18.90 25.74
C LEU A 108 -11.23 20.24 26.39
N SER A 109 -10.23 21.07 26.71
CA SER A 109 -10.47 22.40 27.28
C SER A 109 -11.19 23.31 26.29
N PHE A 110 -10.82 23.26 25.01
CA PHE A 110 -11.49 24.02 23.96
C PHE A 110 -12.95 23.58 23.76
N HIS A 111 -13.23 22.27 23.71
CA HIS A 111 -14.62 21.79 23.59
C HIS A 111 -15.48 22.22 24.78
N LYS A 112 -14.95 22.12 26.01
CA LYS A 112 -15.65 22.60 27.21
C LYS A 112 -15.95 24.10 27.09
N PHE A 113 -14.96 24.90 26.73
CA PHE A 113 -15.12 26.33 26.52
C PHE A 113 -16.20 26.66 25.49
N VAL A 114 -16.21 26.00 24.33
CA VAL A 114 -17.22 26.22 23.27
C VAL A 114 -18.63 25.85 23.74
N ILE A 115 -18.77 24.74 24.46
CA ILE A 115 -20.07 24.30 25.01
C ILE A 115 -20.58 25.30 26.04
N ASP A 116 -19.71 25.75 26.95
CA ASP A 116 -20.07 26.71 28.00
C ASP A 116 -20.43 28.08 27.40
N ALA A 117 -19.66 28.55 26.42
CA ALA A 117 -19.95 29.78 25.69
C ALA A 117 -21.29 29.70 24.94
N ARG A 118 -21.60 28.56 24.30
CA ARG A 118 -22.89 28.34 23.65
C ARG A 118 -24.05 28.39 24.66
N LYS A 119 -23.93 27.67 25.78
CA LYS A 119 -24.98 27.63 26.83
C LYS A 119 -25.18 28.99 27.48
N LYS A 120 -24.11 29.72 27.78
CA LYS A 120 -24.19 31.04 28.42
C LYS A 120 -24.95 32.06 27.57
N ASN A 121 -24.81 31.98 26.24
CA ASN A 121 -25.41 32.92 25.31
C ASN A 121 -26.69 32.39 24.64
N ASN A 122 -27.17 31.19 25.02
CA ASN A 122 -28.33 30.52 24.43
C ASN A 122 -28.29 30.43 22.89
N PHE A 123 -27.12 30.22 22.29
CA PHE A 123 -27.02 30.07 20.83
C PHE A 123 -27.57 28.71 20.38
N GLU A 124 -28.48 28.74 19.41
CA GLU A 124 -28.90 27.55 18.69
C GLU A 124 -27.78 27.06 17.77
N MET A 125 -27.77 25.75 17.48
CA MET A 125 -26.72 25.17 16.64
C MET A 125 -26.72 25.75 15.21
N SER A 126 -27.91 26.16 14.73
CA SER A 126 -28.13 26.84 13.45
C SER A 126 -27.43 28.21 13.36
N GLN A 127 -27.05 28.81 14.49
CA GLN A 127 -26.43 30.13 14.57
C GLN A 127 -24.90 30.08 14.66
N ILE A 128 -24.31 28.87 14.66
CA ILE A 128 -22.86 28.66 14.75
C ILE A 128 -22.30 28.31 13.37
N GLY A 129 -21.54 29.23 12.79
CA GLY A 129 -20.81 29.01 11.53
C GLY A 129 -19.34 28.69 11.79
N ASN A 130 -18.77 27.78 10.98
CA ASN A 130 -17.31 27.65 10.90
C ASN A 130 -16.75 28.75 10.00
N MET A 131 -15.68 29.41 10.44
CA MET A 131 -14.98 30.42 9.64
C MET A 131 -13.52 30.02 9.54
N ASP A 132 -13.13 29.51 8.38
CA ASP A 132 -11.76 29.19 8.04
C ASP A 132 -11.30 30.00 6.82
N ASN A 133 -10.11 30.57 6.90
CA ASN A 133 -9.51 31.27 5.78
C ASN A 133 -8.86 30.22 4.88
N LEU A 134 -9.50 29.91 3.76
CA LEU A 134 -8.83 29.25 2.65
C LEU A 134 -8.06 30.32 1.90
N THR A 135 -6.73 30.30 1.99
CA THR A 135 -5.90 31.07 1.06
C THR A 135 -6.15 30.52 -0.34
N CYS A 136 -6.83 31.27 -1.20
CA CYS A 136 -6.84 31.00 -2.63
C CYS A 136 -5.38 31.05 -3.12
N CYS A 137 -4.87 29.91 -3.57
CA CYS A 137 -3.65 29.83 -4.36
C CYS A 137 -3.98 30.03 -5.83
#